data_AF-A0A7C2J339-F1
#
_entry.id   AF-A0A7C2J339-F1
#
_cell.length_a   1.000
_cell.length_b   1.000
_cell.length_c   1.000
_cell.angle_alpha   90.00
_cell.angle_beta   90.00
_cell.angle_gamma   90.00
#
_symmetry.space_group_name_H-M   'P 1'
#
loop_
_entity.id
_entity.type
_entity.pdbx_description
1 polymer ?
#
loop_
_entity_poly.entity_id
_entity_poly.type
_entity_poly.pdbx_seq_one_letter_code
_entity_poly.pdbx_strand_id
1 'polypeptide(L)'
;MIGLTGGAMAVGAGSVPLILERLRPLARGVLDEVALPFGAAWWVAGLLVVGTVTALRAKGPWRLTALAAMMGLLILTAEVAMVPRAYAILQGPLREFAEDARRILGPQGTLVVYGLNAPSIVFYAQRRVMPLGPGSPTALEEIRRMAEAGPPVVVITRSVHAPPLNEVPGLFRLKSRGGYAIYCSACQAEPNLKFQTDNREPVN
;
A
#
# COMPACT_ATOMS: atom_id res chain seq x y z
N MET A 1 -3.12 -1.19 40.47
CA MET A 1 -3.50 -0.50 39.21
C MET A 1 -2.99 -1.16 37.92
N ILE A 2 -1.93 -2.00 37.93
CA ILE A 2 -1.34 -2.57 36.70
C ILE A 2 -2.26 -3.59 35.96
N GLY A 3 -3.26 -4.18 36.63
CA GLY A 3 -4.19 -5.11 35.97
C GLY A 3 -5.21 -4.44 35.03
N LEU A 4 -5.47 -3.14 35.21
CA LEU A 4 -6.50 -2.42 34.47
C LEU A 4 -6.02 -1.97 33.08
N THR A 5 -4.71 -1.69 32.95
CA THR A 5 -4.09 -1.32 31.67
C THR A 5 -4.00 -2.50 30.69
N GLY A 6 -3.77 -3.73 31.17
CA GLY A 6 -3.73 -4.92 30.32
C GLY A 6 -5.07 -5.25 29.68
N GLY A 7 -6.17 -5.16 30.44
CA GLY A 7 -7.53 -5.37 29.92
C GLY A 7 -7.93 -4.33 28.87
N ALA A 8 -7.59 -3.06 29.10
CA ALA A 8 -7.87 -1.99 28.15
C ALA A 8 -7.13 -2.17 26.81
N MET A 9 -5.86 -2.61 26.84
CA MET A 9 -5.11 -2.89 25.62
C MET A 9 -5.64 -4.11 24.85
N ALA A 10 -6.12 -5.15 25.54
CA ALA A 10 -6.72 -6.31 24.88
C ALA A 10 -8.04 -5.95 24.16
N VAL A 11 -8.89 -5.14 24.80
CA VAL A 11 -10.11 -4.62 24.16
C VAL A 11 -9.76 -3.68 23.00
N GLY A 12 -8.73 -2.83 23.16
CA GLY A 12 -8.19 -1.99 22.09
C GLY A 12 -7.75 -2.80 20.87
N ALA A 13 -6.92 -3.83 21.06
CA ALA A 13 -6.46 -4.70 19.98
C ALA A 13 -7.60 -5.48 19.31
N GLY A 14 -8.56 -6.00 20.11
CA GLY A 14 -9.72 -6.72 19.60
C GLY A 14 -10.73 -5.85 18.85
N SER A 15 -10.73 -4.53 19.09
CA SER A 15 -11.60 -3.56 18.40
C SER A 15 -10.98 -2.98 17.12
N VAL A 16 -9.69 -3.23 16.85
CA VAL A 16 -9.02 -2.81 15.61
C VAL A 16 -9.76 -3.27 14.35
N PRO A 17 -10.22 -4.54 14.23
CA PRO A 17 -10.99 -4.97 13.05
C PRO A 17 -12.28 -4.17 12.85
N LEU A 18 -13.00 -3.88 13.93
CA LEU A 18 -14.23 -3.07 13.91
C LEU A 18 -13.97 -1.62 13.50
N ILE A 19 -12.89 -1.00 14.00
CA ILE A 19 -12.48 0.35 13.62
C ILE A 19 -12.11 0.37 12.14
N LEU A 20 -11.34 -0.62 11.67
CA LEU A 20 -10.95 -0.77 10.28
C LEU A 20 -12.15 -0.95 9.34
N GLU A 21 -13.13 -1.77 9.71
CA GLU A 21 -14.38 -1.92 8.96
C GLU A 21 -15.13 -0.59 8.85
N ARG A 22 -15.15 0.20 9.93
CA ARG A 22 -15.80 1.51 9.95
C ARG A 22 -15.05 2.56 9.12
N LEU A 23 -13.73 2.45 9.03
CA LEU A 23 -12.87 3.31 8.21
C LEU A 23 -12.77 2.84 6.74
N ARG A 24 -13.09 1.58 6.46
CA ARG A 24 -13.10 1.00 5.10
C ARG A 24 -13.83 1.85 4.06
N PRO A 25 -15.05 2.39 4.30
CA PRO A 25 -15.71 3.26 3.32
C PRO A 25 -14.95 4.57 3.05
N LEU A 26 -14.20 5.09 4.04
CA LEU A 26 -13.38 6.31 3.89
C LEU A 26 -12.05 6.03 3.18
N ALA A 27 -11.56 4.79 3.25
CA ALA A 27 -10.32 4.33 2.63
C ALA A 27 -10.56 3.42 1.40
N ARG A 28 -11.74 3.54 0.77
CA ARG A 28 -12.09 2.85 -0.48
C ARG A 28 -10.99 3.05 -1.52
N GLY A 29 -10.53 1.95 -2.11
CA GLY A 29 -9.43 1.90 -3.07
C GLY A 29 -8.04 1.57 -2.49
N VAL A 30 -7.78 1.82 -1.21
CA VAL A 30 -6.50 1.41 -0.57
C VAL A 30 -6.68 0.09 0.20
N LEU A 31 -7.79 -0.04 0.94
CA LEU A 31 -8.04 -1.21 1.80
C LEU A 31 -8.82 -2.33 1.10
N ASP A 32 -9.36 -2.10 -0.09
CA ASP A 32 -10.19 -3.11 -0.77
C ASP A 32 -9.39 -4.33 -1.24
N GLU A 33 -8.07 -4.18 -1.46
CA GLU A 33 -7.18 -5.29 -1.79
C GLU A 33 -6.44 -5.89 -0.59
N VAL A 34 -6.53 -5.25 0.58
CA VAL A 34 -5.86 -5.74 1.78
C VAL A 34 -6.81 -6.68 2.51
N ALA A 35 -6.71 -7.98 2.20
CA ALA A 35 -7.33 -9.01 3.03
C ALA A 35 -6.78 -8.86 4.45
N LEU A 36 -7.60 -8.32 5.36
CA LEU A 36 -7.25 -8.19 6.77
C LEU A 36 -6.91 -9.60 7.27
N PRO A 37 -5.70 -9.82 7.82
CA PRO A 37 -5.36 -11.11 8.37
C PRO A 37 -6.09 -11.27 9.70
N PHE A 38 -7.41 -11.50 9.65
CA PHE A 38 -8.28 -11.68 10.81
C PHE A 38 -7.68 -12.71 11.77
N GLY A 39 -7.11 -13.79 11.23
CA GLY A 39 -6.40 -14.79 12.01
C GLY A 39 -5.20 -14.22 12.79
N ALA A 40 -4.43 -13.31 12.21
CA ALA A 40 -3.30 -12.67 12.91
C ALA A 40 -3.77 -11.72 14.01
N ALA A 41 -4.84 -10.96 13.77
CA ALA A 41 -5.43 -10.09 14.79
C ALA A 41 -5.91 -10.90 16.01
N TRP A 42 -6.66 -11.99 15.77
CA TRP A 42 -7.10 -12.89 16.84
C TRP A 42 -5.95 -13.61 17.53
N TRP A 43 -4.91 -13.99 16.80
CA TRP A 43 -3.72 -14.60 17.37
C TRP A 43 -2.97 -13.63 18.32
N VAL A 44 -2.78 -12.37 17.91
CA VAL A 44 -2.19 -11.33 18.77
C VAL A 44 -3.06 -11.07 20.01
N ALA A 45 -4.38 -10.99 19.83
CA ALA A 45 -5.30 -10.84 20.96
C ALA A 45 -5.21 -12.03 21.94
N GLY A 46 -5.13 -13.26 21.42
CA GLY A 46 -4.91 -14.46 22.21
C GLY A 46 -3.61 -14.42 23.02
N LEU A 47 -2.49 -14.04 22.39
CA LEU A 47 -1.22 -13.87 23.08
C LEU A 47 -1.29 -12.82 24.19
N LEU A 48 -1.95 -11.68 23.93
CA LEU A 48 -2.13 -10.62 24.93
C LEU A 48 -2.94 -11.11 26.13
N VAL A 49 -4.02 -11.87 25.90
CA VAL A 49 -4.84 -12.45 26.97
C VAL A 49 -4.03 -13.46 27.78
N VAL A 50 -3.39 -14.43 27.12
CA VAL A 50 -2.57 -15.45 27.78
C VAL A 50 -1.43 -14.81 28.58
N GLY A 51 -0.73 -13.85 27.97
CA GLY A 51 0.33 -13.12 28.62
C GLY A 51 -0.15 -12.34 29.84
N THR A 52 -1.28 -11.64 29.74
CA THR A 52 -1.86 -10.88 30.85
C THR A 52 -2.26 -11.80 32.01
N VAL A 53 -2.92 -12.93 31.72
CA VAL A 53 -3.28 -13.94 32.73
C VAL A 53 -2.03 -14.50 33.41
N THR A 54 -0.98 -14.81 32.62
CA THR A 54 0.28 -15.34 33.14
C THR A 54 0.99 -14.33 34.04
N ALA A 55 1.05 -13.06 33.63
CA ALA A 55 1.64 -11.97 34.41
C ALA A 55 0.85 -11.67 35.70
N LEU A 56 -0.47 -11.88 35.72
CA LEU A 56 -1.29 -11.74 36.93
C LEU A 56 -1.09 -12.89 37.92
N ARG A 57 -0.78 -14.11 37.43
CA ARG A 57 -0.48 -15.26 38.28
C ARG A 57 0.96 -15.29 38.80
N ALA A 58 1.90 -14.69 38.10
CA ALA A 58 3.30 -14.62 38.51
C ALA A 58 3.48 -13.78 39.79
N LYS A 59 4.20 -14.32 40.78
CA LYS A 59 4.54 -13.62 42.03
C LYS A 59 6.01 -13.18 42.04
N GLY A 60 6.31 -12.07 42.73
CA GLY A 60 7.67 -11.59 42.94
C GLY A 60 8.37 -11.12 41.64
N PRO A 61 9.70 -11.28 41.53
CA PRO A 61 10.49 -10.73 40.41
C PRO A 61 10.14 -11.36 39.05
N TRP A 62 9.61 -12.59 39.05
CA TRP A 62 9.19 -13.30 37.83
C TRP A 62 8.13 -12.57 37.00
N ARG A 63 7.35 -11.69 37.63
CA ARG A 63 6.35 -10.90 36.93
C ARG A 63 6.98 -9.94 35.91
N LEU A 64 8.11 -9.32 36.26
CA LEU A 64 8.82 -8.41 35.35
C LEU A 64 9.43 -9.18 34.17
N THR A 65 10.02 -10.34 34.44
CA THR A 65 10.56 -11.22 33.40
C THR A 65 9.47 -11.71 32.44
N ALA A 66 8.30 -12.11 32.95
CA ALA A 66 7.18 -12.54 32.13
C ALA A 66 6.63 -11.40 31.25
N LEU A 67 6.53 -10.19 31.78
CA LEU A 67 6.11 -9.02 31.01
C LEU A 67 7.13 -8.65 29.93
N ALA A 68 8.42 -8.66 30.26
CA ALA A 68 9.50 -8.39 29.30
C ALA A 68 9.52 -9.43 28.16
N ALA A 69 9.39 -10.72 28.50
CA ALA A 69 9.32 -11.79 27.52
C ALA A 69 8.10 -11.64 26.60
N MET A 70 6.94 -11.25 27.15
CA MET A 70 5.73 -11.01 26.35
C MET A 70 5.89 -9.83 25.40
N MET A 71 6.46 -8.71 25.86
CA MET A 71 6.74 -7.55 25.02
C MET A 71 7.71 -7.91 23.89
N GLY A 72 8.78 -8.65 24.20
CA GLY A 72 9.72 -9.15 23.20
C GLY A 72 9.05 -10.05 22.16
N LEU A 73 8.19 -10.97 22.61
CA LEU A 73 7.42 -11.85 21.71
C LEU A 73 6.47 -11.07 20.79
N LEU A 74 5.78 -10.04 21.33
CA LEU A 74 4.88 -9.20 20.54
C LEU A 74 5.64 -8.40 19.47
N ILE A 75 6.77 -7.79 19.84
CA ILE A 75 7.62 -7.05 18.90
C ILE A 75 8.14 -8.00 17.81
N LEU A 76 8.71 -9.14 18.20
CA LEU A 76 9.22 -10.13 17.25
C LEU A 76 8.13 -10.62 16.30
N THR A 77 6.92 -10.87 16.81
CA THR A 77 5.82 -11.30 15.95
C THR A 77 5.37 -10.18 15.02
N ALA A 78 5.29 -8.94 15.51
CA ALA A 78 4.95 -7.80 14.66
C ALA A 78 5.97 -7.65 13.51
N GLU A 79 7.26 -7.76 13.81
CA GLU A 79 8.32 -7.69 12.80
C GLU A 79 8.23 -8.83 11.78
N VAL A 80 8.16 -10.08 12.24
CA VAL A 80 8.20 -11.24 11.34
C VAL A 80 6.90 -11.40 10.55
N ALA A 81 5.74 -11.13 11.15
CA ALA A 81 4.45 -11.40 10.51
C ALA A 81 3.90 -10.18 9.75
N MET A 82 4.09 -8.95 10.26
CA MET A 82 3.45 -7.76 9.68
C MET A 82 4.35 -7.03 8.70
N VAL A 83 5.66 -6.94 8.95
CA VAL A 83 6.57 -6.16 8.08
C VAL A 83 6.60 -6.73 6.65
N PRO A 84 6.76 -8.05 6.41
CA PRO A 84 6.78 -8.57 5.05
C PRO A 84 5.46 -8.34 4.30
N ARG A 85 4.32 -8.41 5.00
CA ARG A 85 3.00 -8.19 4.40
C ARG A 85 2.76 -6.71 4.09
N ALA A 86 3.07 -5.82 5.04
CA ALA A 86 2.98 -4.39 4.83
C ALA A 86 3.88 -3.96 3.66
N TYR A 87 5.08 -4.52 3.58
CA TYR A 87 6.00 -4.28 2.47
C TYR A 87 5.44 -4.80 1.15
N ALA A 88 4.89 -6.01 1.11
CA ALA A 88 4.28 -6.57 -0.11
C ALA A 88 3.09 -5.73 -0.59
N ILE A 89 2.27 -5.23 0.32
CA ILE A 89 1.09 -4.40 0.02
C ILE A 89 1.50 -3.02 -0.50
N LEU A 90 2.45 -2.35 0.16
CA LEU A 90 2.81 -0.97 -0.16
C LEU A 90 3.82 -0.86 -1.30
N GLN A 91 4.82 -1.76 -1.33
CA GLN A 91 5.92 -1.69 -2.28
C GLN A 91 5.74 -2.61 -3.48
N GLY A 92 4.99 -3.70 -3.34
CA GLY A 92 4.72 -4.63 -4.44
C GLY A 92 4.11 -3.96 -5.66
N PRO A 93 2.97 -3.25 -5.52
CA PRO A 93 2.32 -2.56 -6.65
C PRO A 93 3.22 -1.49 -7.28
N LEU A 94 3.94 -0.70 -6.46
CA LEU A 94 4.84 0.33 -6.97
C LEU A 94 6.01 -0.25 -7.75
N ARG A 95 6.59 -1.35 -7.28
CA ARG A 95 7.64 -2.06 -8.01
C ARG A 95 7.11 -2.58 -9.34
N GLU A 96 5.95 -3.24 -9.33
CA GLU A 96 5.30 -3.75 -10.54
C GLU A 96 5.01 -2.61 -11.54
N PHE A 97 4.55 -1.46 -11.07
CA PHE A 97 4.26 -0.31 -11.92
C PHE A 97 5.53 0.33 -12.48
N ALA A 98 6.60 0.40 -11.69
CA ALA A 98 7.90 0.88 -12.15
C ALA A 98 8.51 -0.05 -13.20
N GLU A 99 8.38 -1.37 -13.02
CA GLU A 99 8.81 -2.38 -14.00
C GLU A 99 7.98 -2.29 -15.29
N ASP A 100 6.67 -2.07 -15.20
CA ASP A 100 5.80 -1.82 -16.36
C ASP A 100 6.17 -0.54 -17.09
N ALA A 101 6.38 0.56 -16.36
CA ALA A 101 6.82 1.82 -16.92
C ALA A 101 8.14 1.65 -17.68
N ARG A 102 9.10 0.89 -17.13
CA ARG A 102 10.37 0.58 -17.80
C ARG A 102 10.17 -0.16 -19.12
N ARG A 103 9.23 -1.11 -19.16
CA ARG A 103 8.89 -1.87 -20.38
C ARG A 103 8.23 -0.99 -21.44
N ILE A 104 7.33 -0.11 -21.03
CA ILE A 104 6.53 0.75 -21.92
C ILE A 104 7.36 1.91 -22.50
N LEU A 105 8.18 2.58 -21.68
CA LEU A 105 8.81 3.86 -22.06
C LEU A 105 9.95 3.74 -23.08
N GLY A 106 10.43 2.53 -23.39
CA GLY A 106 11.62 2.36 -24.22
C GLY A 106 12.82 3.15 -23.64
N PRO A 107 13.83 3.52 -24.44
CA PRO A 107 14.99 4.28 -23.97
C PRO A 107 14.77 5.81 -23.87
N GLN A 108 13.77 6.37 -24.57
CA GLN A 108 13.57 7.83 -24.67
C GLN A 108 12.34 8.34 -23.91
N GLY A 109 11.50 7.46 -23.35
CA GLY A 109 10.29 7.87 -22.65
C GLY A 109 10.55 8.46 -21.25
N THR A 110 9.58 9.24 -20.80
CA THR A 110 9.61 9.91 -19.48
C THR A 110 8.64 9.24 -18.51
N LEU A 111 9.13 8.87 -17.33
CA LEU A 111 8.28 8.43 -16.23
C LEU A 111 7.94 9.64 -15.35
N VAL A 112 6.65 9.94 -15.21
CA VAL A 112 6.15 10.97 -14.32
C VAL A 112 5.60 10.32 -13.05
N VAL A 113 5.95 10.86 -11.89
CA VAL A 113 5.40 10.44 -10.61
C VAL A 113 4.53 11.58 -10.08
N TYR A 114 3.21 11.44 -10.19
CA TYR A 114 2.24 12.48 -9.86
C TYR A 114 1.63 12.26 -8.48
N GLY A 115 1.78 13.22 -7.58
CA GLY A 115 1.16 13.14 -6.25
C GLY A 115 1.75 12.07 -5.34
N LEU A 116 2.98 11.63 -5.62
CA LEU A 116 3.60 10.51 -4.92
C LEU A 116 5.07 10.81 -4.61
N ASN A 117 5.45 10.60 -3.34
CA ASN A 117 6.84 10.60 -2.92
C ASN A 117 7.29 9.14 -2.71
N ALA A 118 7.82 8.51 -3.76
CA ALA A 118 8.28 7.12 -3.73
C ALA A 118 9.66 6.99 -4.41
N PRO A 119 10.76 7.19 -3.66
CA PRO A 119 12.12 7.09 -4.19
C PRO A 119 12.44 5.72 -4.81
N SER A 120 11.78 4.65 -4.35
CA SER A 120 11.93 3.30 -4.89
C SER A 120 11.56 3.19 -6.37
N ILE A 121 10.65 4.04 -6.87
CA ILE A 121 10.28 4.05 -8.30
C ILE A 121 11.50 4.38 -9.17
N VAL A 122 12.35 5.32 -8.74
CA VAL A 122 13.55 5.72 -9.49
C VAL A 122 14.49 4.52 -9.70
N PHE A 123 14.65 3.72 -8.65
CA PHE A 123 15.50 2.53 -8.69
C PHE A 123 14.95 1.44 -9.62
N TYR A 124 13.66 1.11 -9.51
CA TYR A 124 13.06 0.02 -10.30
C TYR A 124 12.76 0.40 -11.75
N ALA A 125 12.41 1.66 -12.01
CA ALA A 125 12.10 2.13 -13.36
C ALA A 125 13.36 2.18 -14.23
N GLN A 126 14.55 2.42 -13.65
CA GLN A 126 15.81 2.58 -14.41
C GLN A 126 15.67 3.60 -15.55
N ARG A 127 14.91 4.66 -15.31
CA ARG A 127 14.57 5.74 -16.25
C ARG A 127 14.60 7.08 -15.53
N ARG A 128 14.61 8.17 -16.31
CA ARG A 128 14.42 9.51 -15.76
C ARG A 128 13.01 9.60 -15.18
N VAL A 129 12.95 9.93 -13.90
CA VAL A 129 11.71 10.14 -13.17
C VAL A 129 11.51 11.63 -12.93
N MET A 130 10.37 12.16 -13.36
CA MET A 130 9.96 13.54 -13.12
C MET A 130 8.88 13.56 -12.02
N PRO A 131 9.22 13.97 -10.79
CA PRO A 131 8.23 14.11 -9.73
C PRO A 131 7.39 15.37 -9.95
N LEU A 132 6.07 15.22 -9.87
CA LEU A 132 5.12 16.33 -9.93
C LEU A 132 4.20 16.29 -8.70
N GLY A 133 4.06 17.44 -8.02
CA GLY A 133 3.23 17.56 -6.82
C GLY A 133 1.73 17.48 -7.13
N PRO A 134 0.91 16.91 -6.21
CA PRO A 134 -0.53 16.93 -6.38
C PRO A 134 -1.04 18.36 -6.13
N GLY A 135 -1.94 18.85 -6.98
CA GLY A 135 -2.61 20.14 -6.79
C GLY A 135 -1.93 21.38 -7.35
N SER A 136 -0.75 21.26 -7.97
CA SER A 136 -0.26 22.34 -8.83
C SER A 136 -0.99 22.27 -10.17
N PRO A 137 -1.73 23.32 -10.61
CA PRO A 137 -2.37 23.32 -11.93
C PRO A 137 -1.32 23.02 -13.01
N THR A 138 -0.15 23.66 -12.89
CA THR A 138 0.99 23.48 -13.81
C THR A 138 1.43 22.03 -14.01
N ALA A 139 1.21 21.15 -13.03
CA ALA A 139 1.57 19.74 -13.16
C ALA A 139 0.71 19.01 -14.20
N LEU A 140 -0.60 19.30 -14.25
CA LEU A 140 -1.49 18.68 -15.23
C LEU A 140 -1.24 19.24 -16.63
N GLU A 141 -1.04 20.55 -16.75
CA GLU A 141 -0.64 21.15 -18.03
C GLU A 141 0.69 20.58 -18.54
N GLU A 142 1.66 20.35 -17.65
CA GLU A 142 2.95 19.74 -18.01
C GLU A 142 2.79 18.29 -18.48
N ILE A 143 1.99 17.48 -17.79
CA ILE A 143 1.66 16.11 -18.21
C ILE A 143 0.98 16.11 -19.58
N ARG A 144 0.01 17.01 -19.78
CA ARG A 144 -0.70 17.17 -21.06
C ARG A 144 0.26 17.52 -22.19
N ARG A 145 1.12 18.53 -21.99
CA ARG A 145 2.13 18.94 -22.96
C ARG A 145 3.07 17.78 -23.31
N MET A 146 3.49 16.99 -22.33
CA MET A 146 4.34 15.83 -22.59
C MET A 146 3.60 14.72 -23.36
N ALA A 147 2.32 14.49 -23.06
CA ALA A 147 1.51 13.51 -23.78
C ALA A 147 1.29 13.90 -25.25
N GLU A 148 1.14 15.19 -25.54
CA GLU A 148 0.97 15.73 -26.90
C GLU A 148 2.30 15.82 -27.69
N ALA A 149 3.45 15.86 -27.01
CA ALA A 149 4.76 16.07 -27.64
C ALA A 149 5.26 14.90 -28.51
N GLY A 150 4.65 13.71 -28.39
CA GLY A 150 4.97 12.52 -29.18
C GLY A 150 5.72 11.40 -28.43
N PRO A 151 6.80 11.67 -27.65
CA PRO A 151 7.45 10.63 -26.86
C PRO A 151 6.49 9.95 -25.88
N PRO A 152 6.66 8.64 -25.60
CA PRO A 152 5.81 7.93 -24.66
C PRO A 152 6.00 8.48 -23.26
N VAL A 153 4.88 8.74 -22.58
CA VAL A 153 4.82 9.19 -21.20
C VAL A 153 4.04 8.16 -20.40
N VAL A 154 4.59 7.79 -19.25
CA VAL A 154 3.92 6.94 -18.27
C VAL A 154 3.80 7.74 -16.99
N VAL A 155 2.62 7.74 -16.40
CA VAL A 155 2.35 8.45 -15.14
C VAL A 155 1.97 7.43 -14.08
N ILE A 156 2.71 7.41 -12.97
CA ILE A 156 2.35 6.65 -11.77
C ILE A 156 1.80 7.63 -10.74
N THR A 157 0.63 7.34 -10.18
CA THR A 157 -0.02 8.19 -9.18
C THR A 157 -0.71 7.38 -8.08
N ARG A 158 -1.09 8.05 -6.98
CA ARG A 158 -2.02 7.48 -5.99
C ARG A 158 -3.44 7.53 -6.53
N SER A 159 -4.26 6.54 -6.22
CA SER A 159 -5.66 6.46 -6.69
C SER A 159 -6.49 7.69 -6.33
N VAL A 160 -6.21 8.34 -5.20
CA VAL A 160 -6.88 9.60 -4.79
C VAL A 160 -6.59 10.78 -5.74
N HIS A 161 -5.48 10.75 -6.47
CA HIS A 161 -5.08 11.77 -7.44
C HIS A 161 -5.29 11.33 -8.89
N ALA A 162 -5.88 10.16 -9.11
CA ALA A 162 -6.19 9.63 -10.43
C ALA A 162 -7.31 10.38 -11.19
N PRO A 163 -8.38 10.92 -10.56
CA PRO A 163 -9.49 11.51 -11.31
C PRO A 163 -9.10 12.61 -12.30
N PRO A 164 -8.26 13.61 -11.96
CA PRO A 164 -7.84 14.64 -12.91
C PRO A 164 -7.04 14.12 -14.10
N LEU A 165 -6.30 13.01 -13.93
CA LEU A 165 -5.54 12.39 -15.03
C LEU A 165 -6.45 11.72 -16.07
N ASN A 166 -7.67 11.34 -15.71
CA ASN A 166 -8.64 10.78 -16.67
C ASN A 166 -9.14 11.83 -17.67
N GLU A 167 -8.98 13.12 -17.35
CA GLU A 167 -9.41 14.24 -18.19
C GLU A 167 -8.32 14.71 -19.16
N VAL A 168 -7.09 14.18 -19.05
CA VAL A 168 -5.96 14.55 -19.90
C VAL A 168 -6.07 13.81 -21.25
N PRO A 169 -6.22 14.53 -22.38
CA PRO A 169 -6.32 13.89 -23.70
C PRO A 169 -5.09 13.07 -24.04
N GLY A 170 -5.32 11.89 -24.62
CA GLY A 170 -4.25 10.98 -25.01
C GLY A 170 -3.63 10.19 -23.85
N LEU A 171 -4.05 10.40 -22.60
CA LEU A 171 -3.57 9.64 -21.45
C LEU A 171 -4.59 8.57 -21.04
N PHE A 172 -4.17 7.30 -21.01
CA PHE A 172 -5.06 6.17 -20.72
C PHE A 172 -4.64 5.44 -19.46
N ARG A 173 -5.61 5.15 -18.57
CA ARG A 173 -5.36 4.32 -17.39
C ARG A 173 -5.14 2.87 -17.80
N LEU A 174 -3.97 2.33 -17.49
CA LEU A 174 -3.62 0.94 -17.79
C LEU A 174 -4.13 -0.02 -16.72
N LYS A 175 -3.83 0.26 -15.45
CA LYS A 175 -4.25 -0.55 -14.31
C LYS A 175 -4.25 0.25 -13.01
N SER A 176 -4.94 -0.28 -12.00
CA SER A 176 -5.01 0.24 -10.64
C SER A 176 -4.84 -0.92 -9.67
N ARG A 177 -3.96 -0.77 -8.68
CA ARG A 177 -3.64 -1.81 -7.68
C ARG A 177 -3.04 -1.17 -6.43
N GLY A 178 -3.38 -1.66 -5.25
CA GLY A 178 -2.81 -1.25 -3.95
C GLY A 178 -2.89 0.24 -3.65
N GLY A 179 -3.94 0.94 -4.09
CA GLY A 179 -4.09 2.38 -3.91
C GLY A 179 -3.25 3.24 -4.87
N TYR A 180 -2.70 2.64 -5.92
CA TYR A 180 -1.97 3.33 -6.99
C TYR A 180 -2.64 3.09 -8.35
N ALA A 181 -2.40 4.00 -9.29
CA ALA A 181 -2.78 3.85 -10.69
C ALA A 181 -1.60 4.19 -11.61
N ILE A 182 -1.56 3.53 -12.76
CA ILE A 182 -0.59 3.78 -13.83
C ILE A 182 -1.33 4.16 -15.11
N TYR A 183 -0.83 5.20 -15.78
CA TYR A 183 -1.35 5.75 -17.02
C TYR A 183 -0.27 5.76 -18.09
N CYS A 184 -0.66 5.70 -19.36
CA CYS A 184 0.25 5.70 -20.50
C CYS A 184 -0.33 6.51 -21.66
N SER A 185 0.50 7.32 -22.32
CA SER A 185 0.08 8.12 -23.47
C SER A 185 0.05 7.35 -24.80
N ALA A 186 0.89 6.32 -24.95
CA ALA A 186 1.07 5.60 -26.21
C ALA A 186 0.32 4.24 -26.28
N CYS A 187 -0.28 3.79 -25.18
CA CYS A 187 -0.73 2.40 -25.05
C CYS A 187 -2.08 2.08 -25.69
N GLN A 188 -2.80 3.07 -26.23
CA GLN A 188 -4.01 2.79 -27.03
C GLN A 188 -3.69 2.25 -28.43
N ALA A 189 -2.44 2.38 -28.89
CA ALA A 189 -2.05 2.00 -30.25
C ALA A 189 -1.84 0.49 -30.46
N GLU A 190 -1.78 -0.31 -29.39
CA GLU A 190 -1.66 -1.78 -29.49
C GLU A 190 -2.84 -2.49 -28.80
N PRO A 191 -3.94 -2.76 -29.53
CA PRO A 191 -5.09 -3.51 -29.00
C PRO A 191 -4.76 -4.97 -28.62
N ASN A 192 -3.54 -5.45 -28.85
CA ASN A 192 -3.09 -6.82 -28.57
C ASN A 192 -2.29 -6.99 -27.28
N LEU A 193 -1.96 -5.92 -26.56
CA LEU A 193 -1.57 -6.04 -25.15
C LEU A 193 -2.85 -6.31 -24.34
N LYS A 194 -3.36 -7.55 -24.43
CA LYS A 194 -4.15 -8.16 -23.37
C LYS A 194 -3.25 -8.18 -22.13
N PHE A 195 -3.16 -7.05 -21.45
CA PHE A 195 -2.91 -7.05 -20.02
C PHE A 195 -4.01 -7.93 -19.47
N GLN A 196 -3.63 -9.15 -19.13
CA GLN A 196 -4.43 -10.11 -18.42
C GLN A 196 -4.83 -9.38 -17.14
N THR A 197 -5.96 -8.69 -17.20
CA THR A 197 -6.66 -8.18 -16.05
C THR A 197 -6.99 -9.45 -15.32
N ASP A 198 -6.12 -9.79 -14.37
CA ASP A 198 -6.22 -10.93 -13.50
C ASP A 198 -7.46 -10.66 -12.63
N ASN A 199 -8.63 -10.83 -13.25
CA ASN A 199 -9.90 -11.09 -12.59
C ASN A 199 -9.74 -12.46 -11.94
N ARG A 200 -8.85 -12.57 -10.95
CA ARG A 200 -9.03 -13.60 -9.93
C ARG A 200 -10.27 -13.18 -9.20
N GLU A 201 -11.38 -13.76 -9.62
CA GLU A 201 -12.53 -13.89 -8.75
C GLU A 201 -12.01 -14.35 -7.38
N PRO A 202 -12.45 -13.70 -6.29
CA PRO A 202 -12.07 -14.15 -4.96
C PRO A 202 -12.50 -15.62 -4.85
N VAL A 203 -11.51 -16.51 -4.70
CA VAL A 203 -11.77 -17.90 -4.34
C VAL A 203 -12.42 -17.85 -2.96
N ASN A 204 -13.74 -18.05 -2.93
CA ASN A 204 -14.55 -18.16 -1.71
C ASN A 204 -14.08 -19.32 -0.84
#